data_AF-A9AAY0-F1
#
_entry.id   AF-A9AAY0-F1
#
_cell.length_a   1.000
_cell.length_b   1.000
_cell.length_c   1.000
_cell.angle_alpha   90.00
_cell.angle_beta   90.00
_cell.angle_gamma   90.00
#
_symmetry.space_group_name_H-M   'P 1'
#
loop_
_entity.id
_entity.type
_entity.pdbx_description
1 polymer ?
#
loop_
_entity_poly.entity_id
_entity_poly.type
_entity_poly.pdbx_seq_one_letter_code
_entity_poly.pdbx_strand_id
1 'polypeptide(L)'
;MGAISEYFDIKNEIGELKEEVGKKIRNSDETAQSRSESIHYLNKKIIAKRKRLKSAENRIIVHYVFPLFLLMLILAYWYLRPYFLQ
;
A
#
# COMPACT_ATOMS: atom_id res chain seq x y z
N MET A 1 12.87 -12.41 3.31
CA MET A 1 12.55 -10.97 3.41
C MET A 1 11.10 -10.87 3.85
N GLY A 2 10.80 -10.14 4.93
CA GLY A 2 9.46 -10.12 5.53
C GLY A 2 8.48 -9.25 4.75
N ALA A 3 7.17 -9.51 4.87
CA ALA A 3 6.11 -8.77 4.18
C ALA A 3 6.14 -7.25 4.45
N ILE A 4 6.70 -6.84 5.59
CA ILE A 4 6.88 -5.44 5.98
C ILE A 4 8.05 -4.78 5.21
N SER A 5 9.16 -5.49 4.95
CA SER A 5 10.26 -4.91 4.16
C SER A 5 9.85 -4.76 2.70
N GLU A 6 9.18 -5.77 2.16
CA GLU A 6 8.65 -5.74 0.78
C GLU A 6 7.65 -4.58 0.59
N TYR A 7 6.87 -4.25 1.63
CA TYR A 7 6.00 -3.09 1.63
C TYR A 7 6.76 -1.75 1.53
N PHE A 8 7.80 -1.58 2.36
CA PHE A 8 8.59 -0.34 2.36
C PHE A 8 9.39 -0.18 1.07
N ASP A 9 9.94 -1.26 0.52
CA ASP A 9 10.67 -1.24 -0.74
C ASP A 9 9.76 -0.79 -1.89
N ILE A 10 8.58 -1.41 -2.04
CA ILE A 10 7.62 -1.03 -3.08
C ILE A 10 7.12 0.41 -2.90
N LYS A 11 6.95 0.86 -1.65
CA LYS A 11 6.53 2.24 -1.34
C LYS A 11 7.63 3.23 -1.73
N ASN A 12 8.88 2.92 -1.48
CA ASN A 12 10.02 3.77 -1.84
C ASN A 12 10.18 3.88 -3.36
N GLU A 13 10.09 2.76 -4.07
CA GLU A 13 10.11 2.74 -5.55
C GLU A 13 8.96 3.56 -6.16
N ILE A 14 7.77 3.54 -5.55
CA ILE A 14 6.65 4.40 -5.99
C ILE A 14 6.96 5.88 -5.75
N GLY A 15 7.66 6.20 -4.66
CA GLY A 15 8.13 7.56 -4.36
C GLY A 15 9.10 8.07 -5.42
N GLU A 16 10.11 7.28 -5.74
CA GLU A 16 11.10 7.60 -6.78
C GLU A 16 10.44 7.81 -8.16
N LEU A 17 9.52 6.93 -8.56
CA LEU A 17 8.79 7.06 -9.83
C LEU A 17 7.92 8.33 -9.87
N LYS A 18 7.33 8.75 -8.74
CA LYS A 18 6.58 10.01 -8.66
C LYS A 18 7.49 11.23 -8.76
N GLU A 19 8.66 11.17 -8.14
CA GLU A 19 9.66 12.24 -8.23
C GLU A 19 10.18 12.39 -9.67
N GLU A 20 10.40 11.26 -10.36
CA GLU A 20 10.78 11.22 -11.77
C GLU A 20 9.70 11.81 -12.68
N VAL A 21 8.42 11.52 -12.43
CA VAL A 21 7.29 12.19 -13.10
C VAL A 21 7.31 13.70 -12.83
N GLY A 22 7.53 14.12 -11.58
CA GLY A 22 7.64 15.53 -11.22
C GLY A 22 8.79 16.26 -11.92
N LYS A 23 9.96 15.60 -12.06
CA LYS A 23 11.11 16.11 -12.82
C LYS A 23 10.81 16.23 -14.31
N LYS A 24 10.18 15.21 -14.92
CA LYS A 24 9.71 15.28 -16.32
C LYS A 24 8.65 16.36 -16.55
N ILE A 25 7.84 16.69 -15.53
CA ILE A 25 6.89 17.80 -15.60
C ILE A 25 7.59 19.17 -15.52
N ARG A 26 8.71 19.29 -14.79
CA ARG A 26 9.48 20.53 -14.71
C ARG A 26 10.41 20.76 -15.90
N ASN A 27 10.92 19.70 -16.52
CA ASN A 27 11.78 19.83 -17.70
C ASN A 27 10.93 20.12 -18.94
N SER A 28 11.22 21.26 -19.58
CA SER A 28 10.50 21.79 -20.76
C SER A 28 11.16 21.41 -22.09
N ASP A 29 12.23 20.60 -22.07
CA ASP A 29 13.04 20.28 -23.26
C ASP A 29 12.44 19.18 -24.15
N GLU A 30 11.45 18.42 -23.67
CA GLU A 30 10.76 17.38 -24.45
C GLU A 30 9.47 17.93 -25.11
N THR A 31 9.17 17.46 -26.33
CA THR A 31 7.88 17.75 -26.97
C THR A 31 6.71 17.25 -26.11
N ALA A 32 5.63 18.02 -26.07
CA ALA A 32 4.46 17.74 -25.22
C ALA A 32 3.90 16.31 -25.43
N GLN A 33 4.00 15.78 -26.65
CA GLN A 33 3.57 14.41 -27.00
C GLN A 33 4.50 13.34 -26.40
N SER A 34 5.82 13.47 -26.56
CA SER A 34 6.81 12.53 -26.00
C SER A 34 6.79 12.52 -24.46
N ARG A 35 6.58 13.70 -23.87
CA ARG A 35 6.41 13.88 -22.43
C ARG A 35 5.13 13.21 -21.91
N SER A 36 4.01 13.35 -22.63
CA SER A 36 2.74 12.70 -22.27
C SER A 36 2.86 11.17 -22.28
N GLU A 37 3.46 10.59 -23.32
CA GLU A 37 3.69 9.14 -23.42
C GLU A 37 4.62 8.62 -22.31
N SER A 38 5.70 9.34 -22.03
CA SER A 38 6.63 9.01 -20.94
C SER A 38 5.94 9.01 -19.58
N ILE A 39 5.16 10.06 -19.29
CA ILE A 39 4.39 10.17 -18.03
C ILE A 39 3.34 9.06 -17.96
N HIS A 40 2.66 8.75 -19.07
CA HIS A 40 1.67 7.68 -19.13
C HIS A 40 2.27 6.31 -18.82
N TYR A 41 3.44 6.01 -19.37
CA TYR A 41 4.19 4.78 -19.07
C TYR A 41 4.60 4.70 -17.59
N LEU A 42 5.14 5.78 -17.03
CA LEU A 42 5.51 5.86 -15.61
C LEU A 42 4.27 5.69 -14.70
N ASN A 43 3.14 6.31 -15.05
CA ASN A 43 1.90 6.16 -14.31
C ASN A 43 1.38 4.72 -14.33
N LYS A 44 1.45 4.04 -15.50
CA LYS A 44 1.07 2.63 -15.62
C LYS A 44 1.95 1.74 -14.71
N LYS A 45 3.25 2.04 -14.62
CA LYS A 45 4.19 1.35 -13.72
C LYS A 45 3.87 1.61 -12.24
N ILE A 46 3.52 2.85 -11.88
CA ILE A 46 3.07 3.22 -10.53
C ILE A 46 1.79 2.46 -10.17
N ILE A 47 0.81 2.38 -11.07
CA ILE A 47 -0.45 1.64 -10.84
C ILE A 47 -0.18 0.15 -10.60
N ALA A 48 0.69 -0.46 -11.42
CA ALA A 48 1.07 -1.86 -11.26
C ALA A 48 1.74 -2.13 -9.91
N LYS A 49 2.69 -1.28 -9.50
CA LYS A 49 3.36 -1.38 -8.19
C LYS A 49 2.38 -1.12 -7.03
N ARG A 50 1.45 -0.18 -7.16
CA ARG A 50 0.41 0.10 -6.16
C ARG A 50 -0.54 -1.09 -5.96
N LYS A 51 -0.85 -1.84 -7.03
CA LYS A 51 -1.63 -3.07 -6.94
C LYS A 51 -0.90 -4.16 -6.14
N ARG A 52 0.42 -4.30 -6.34
CA ARG A 52 1.28 -5.21 -5.55
C ARG A 52 1.37 -4.78 -4.09
N LEU A 53 1.53 -3.48 -3.83
CA LEU A 53 1.53 -2.91 -2.49
C LEU A 53 0.24 -3.26 -1.74
N LYS A 54 -0.93 -3.05 -2.38
CA LYS A 54 -2.24 -3.38 -1.79
C LYS A 54 -2.38 -4.88 -1.49
N SER A 55 -1.80 -5.74 -2.34
CA SER A 55 -1.78 -7.18 -2.10
C SER A 55 -0.93 -7.54 -0.88
N ALA A 56 0.23 -6.89 -0.71
CA ALA A 56 1.08 -7.09 0.46
C ALA A 56 0.41 -6.58 1.75
N GLU A 57 -0.22 -5.39 1.71
CA GLU A 57 -1.02 -4.85 2.82
C GLU A 57 -2.15 -5.81 3.21
N ASN A 58 -2.88 -6.35 2.23
CA ASN A 58 -3.95 -7.30 2.50
C ASN A 58 -3.43 -8.57 3.18
N ARG A 59 -2.25 -9.05 2.78
CA ARG A 59 -1.62 -10.22 3.42
C ARG A 59 -1.24 -9.92 4.88
N ILE A 60 -0.74 -8.72 5.16
CA ILE A 60 -0.45 -8.26 6.53
C ILE A 60 -1.74 -8.17 7.35
N ILE A 61 -2.79 -7.58 6.80
CA ILE A 61 -4.08 -7.43 7.50
C ILE A 61 -4.66 -8.81 7.85
N VAL A 62 -4.68 -9.74 6.90
CA VAL A 62 -5.26 -11.07 7.10
C VAL A 62 -4.45 -11.91 8.11
N HIS A 63 -3.12 -11.82 8.09
CA HIS A 63 -2.28 -12.67 8.96
C HIS A 63 -2.00 -12.07 10.33
N TYR A 64 -2.06 -10.75 10.49
CA TYR A 64 -1.68 -10.08 11.74
C TYR A 64 -2.84 -9.32 12.38
N VAL A 65 -3.58 -8.53 11.60
CA VAL A 65 -4.64 -7.65 12.15
C VAL A 65 -5.92 -8.44 12.44
N PHE A 66 -6.34 -9.30 11.51
CA PHE A 66 -7.58 -10.08 11.65
C PHE A 66 -7.56 -11.05 12.85
N PRO A 67 -6.50 -11.84 13.10
CA PRO A 67 -6.47 -12.72 14.26
C PRO A 67 -6.46 -11.95 15.59
N LEU A 68 -5.78 -10.80 15.62
CA LEU A 68 -5.71 -9.94 16.81
C LEU A 68 -7.07 -9.32 17.13
N PHE A 69 -7.79 -8.87 16.08
CA PHE A 69 -9.16 -8.40 16.21
C PHE A 69 -10.11 -9.50 16.73
N LEU A 70 -9.95 -10.72 16.24
CA LEU A 70 -10.76 -11.87 16.66
C LEU A 70 -10.49 -12.26 18.12
N LEU A 71 -9.22 -12.21 18.55
CA LEU A 71 -8.82 -12.36 19.95
C LEU A 71 -9.47 -11.30 20.84
N MET A 72 -9.46 -10.04 20.44
CA MET A 72 -10.09 -8.95 21.18
C MET A 72 -11.61 -9.16 21.33
N LEU A 73 -12.30 -9.66 20.30
CA LEU A 73 -13.72 -10.00 20.38
C LEU A 73 -13.99 -11.15 21.36
N ILE A 74 -13.15 -12.19 21.35
CA ILE A 74 -13.27 -13.31 22.31
C ILE A 74 -13.09 -12.79 23.73
N LEU A 75 -12.05 -12.00 23.98
CA LEU A 75 -11.78 -11.38 25.29
C LEU A 75 -12.94 -10.49 25.76
N ALA A 76 -13.47 -9.65 24.86
CA ALA A 76 -14.62 -8.81 25.17
C ALA A 76 -15.86 -9.64 25.53
N TYR A 77 -16.12 -10.73 24.79
CA TYR A 77 -17.22 -11.64 25.09
C TYR A 77 -17.05 -12.30 26.46
N TRP A 78 -15.86 -12.79 26.79
CA TRP A 78 -15.57 -13.39 28.09
C TRP A 78 -15.71 -12.39 29.25
N TYR A 79 -15.32 -11.13 29.03
CA TYR A 79 -15.46 -10.06 30.01
C TYR A 79 -16.92 -9.65 30.26
N LEU A 80 -17.74 -9.59 29.20
CA LEU A 80 -19.15 -9.21 29.29
C LEU A 80 -20.06 -10.36 29.76
N ARG A 81 -19.69 -11.63 29.48
CA ARG A 81 -20.47 -12.82 29.87
C ARG A 81 -20.86 -12.87 31.37
N PRO A 82 -19.98 -12.61 32.35
CA PRO A 82 -20.37 -12.63 33.76
C PRO A 82 -21.30 -11.47 34.16
N TYR A 83 -21.26 -10.33 33.45
CA TYR A 83 -22.13 -9.18 33.72
C TYR A 83 -23.57 -9.37 33.23
N PHE A 84 -23.82 -10.27 32.28
CA PHE A 84 -25.15 -10.56 31.73
C PHE A 84 -25.87 -11.75 32.40
N LEU A 85 -25.15 -12.56 33.17
CA LEU A 85 -25.66 -13.77 33.84
C LEU A 85 -25.84 -13.59 35.36
N GLN A 86 -25.76 -12.34 35.83
CA GLN A 86 -26.00 -11.93 37.22
C GLN A 86 -27.31 -11.13 37.28
#